data_AF-A0A7J0F863-F1
#
_entry.id   AF-A0A7J0F863-F1
#
_cell.length_a   1.000
_cell.length_b   1.000
_cell.length_c   1.000
_cell.angle_alpha   90.00
_cell.angle_beta   90.00
_cell.angle_gamma   90.00
#
_symmetry.space_group_name_H-M   'P 1'
#
loop_
_entity.id
_entity.type
_entity.pdbx_description
1 polymer ?
#
loop_
_entity_poly.entity_id
_entity_poly.type
_entity_poly.pdbx_seq_one_letter_code
_entity_poly.pdbx_strand_id
1 'polypeptide(L)'
;MKISQSAYGLDSMPLETQVKVGNNHGSTNTTHLRLPNTEKQQTDDPFYTDEGGGRVPRERNDGWAEIELGEFFSGDGDEEVEMSLREVKGYQLKGGLVVEGIEIRPKHQ
;
A
#
# COMPACT_ATOMS: atom_id res chain seq x y z
N MET A 1 2.83 -0.43 9.18
CA MET A 1 3.53 -1.63 8.69
C MET A 1 5.03 -1.52 8.87
N LYS A 2 5.73 -2.65 8.96
CA LYS A 2 7.20 -2.76 8.99
C LYS A 2 7.62 -3.90 8.08
N ILE A 3 8.83 -3.81 7.54
CA ILE A 3 9.46 -4.88 6.77
C ILE A 3 10.53 -5.50 7.66
N SER A 4 10.41 -6.80 7.95
CA SER A 4 11.38 -7.52 8.77
C SER A 4 12.74 -7.61 8.07
N GLN A 5 13.83 -7.73 8.82
CA GLN A 5 15.17 -7.90 8.25
C GLN A 5 15.32 -9.17 7.38
N SER A 6 14.52 -10.20 7.65
CA SER A 6 14.46 -11.44 6.88
C SER A 6 13.38 -11.42 5.79
N ALA A 7 12.89 -10.24 5.41
CA ALA A 7 11.87 -10.13 4.39
C ALA A 7 12.41 -10.54 3.02
N TYR A 8 11.54 -11.12 2.18
CA TYR A 8 11.90 -11.54 0.84
C TYR A 8 10.67 -11.40 -0.08
N GLY A 9 10.94 -11.14 -1.36
CA GLY A 9 9.93 -11.06 -2.42
C GLY A 9 9.02 -9.82 -2.41
N LEU A 10 8.95 -9.04 -1.31
CA LEU A 10 8.05 -7.89 -1.19
C LEU A 10 8.40 -6.69 -2.11
N ASP A 11 9.63 -6.64 -2.61
CA ASP A 11 10.17 -5.57 -3.47
C ASP A 11 10.16 -5.92 -4.98
N SER A 12 9.80 -7.16 -5.32
CA SER A 12 9.97 -7.73 -6.65
C SER A 12 8.86 -7.34 -7.64
N MET A 13 7.64 -7.13 -7.14
CA MET A 13 6.48 -6.75 -7.96
C MET A 13 5.63 -5.72 -7.23
N PRO A 14 4.99 -4.78 -7.96
CA PRO A 14 3.98 -3.93 -7.39
C PRO A 14 2.82 -4.73 -6.79
N LEU A 15 2.27 -4.22 -5.69
CA LEU A 15 1.04 -4.71 -5.09
C LEU A 15 -0.15 -3.91 -5.60
N GLU A 16 -1.27 -4.59 -5.76
CA GLU A 16 -2.57 -3.97 -5.99
C GLU A 16 -3.24 -3.69 -4.66
N THR A 17 -3.80 -2.49 -4.55
CA THR A 17 -4.70 -2.07 -3.49
C THR A 17 -6.10 -1.99 -4.05
N GLN A 18 -7.10 -2.36 -3.25
CA GLN A 18 -8.50 -2.24 -3.64
C GLN A 18 -9.34 -1.75 -2.46
N VAL A 19 -10.29 -0.85 -2.75
CA VAL A 19 -11.36 -0.46 -1.84
C VAL A 19 -12.70 -0.62 -2.54
N LYS A 20 -13.62 -1.38 -1.94
CA LYS A 20 -14.95 -1.66 -2.48
C LYS A 20 -16.00 -1.42 -1.41
N VAL A 21 -17.12 -0.80 -1.80
CA VAL A 21 -18.28 -0.55 -0.93
C VAL A 21 -19.48 -1.32 -1.46
N GLY A 22 -20.10 -2.16 -0.63
CA GLY A 22 -21.23 -2.99 -0.99
C GLY A 22 -20.97 -3.82 -2.25
N ASN A 23 -21.88 -3.72 -3.23
CA ASN A 23 -21.78 -4.44 -4.51
C ASN A 23 -21.15 -3.60 -5.64
N ASN A 24 -20.58 -2.44 -5.34
CA ASN A 24 -20.03 -1.54 -6.36
C ASN A 24 -18.71 -2.07 -6.95
N HIS A 25 -18.35 -1.55 -8.12
CA HIS A 25 -17.02 -1.77 -8.67
C HIS A 25 -15.99 -1.04 -7.78
N GLY A 26 -15.16 -1.80 -7.07
CA GLY A 26 -14.12 -1.23 -6.20
C GLY A 26 -13.07 -0.46 -6.98
N SER A 27 -12.52 0.60 -6.37
CA SER A 27 -11.37 1.31 -6.91
C SER A 27 -10.12 0.46 -6.71
N THR A 28 -9.24 0.42 -7.72
CA THR A 28 -7.94 -0.26 -7.64
C THR A 28 -6.81 0.70 -7.89
N ASN A 29 -5.69 0.51 -7.19
CA ASN A 29 -4.46 1.26 -7.40
C ASN A 29 -3.24 0.35 -7.19
N THR A 30 -2.06 0.82 -7.59
CA THR A 30 -0.81 0.09 -7.49
C THR A 30 0.14 0.77 -6.48
N THR A 31 0.83 -0.01 -5.66
CA THR A 31 1.79 0.46 -4.64
C THR A 31 3.03 -0.45 -4.57
N HIS A 32 4.14 0.09 -4.07
CA HIS A 32 5.39 -0.64 -3.86
C HIS A 32 5.78 -0.61 -2.37
N LEU A 33 6.09 -1.76 -1.77
CA LEU A 33 6.53 -1.84 -0.36
C LEU A 33 8.04 -1.64 -0.19
N ARG A 34 8.61 -0.62 -0.85
CA ARG A 34 10.00 -0.23 -0.64
C ARG A 34 10.04 0.89 0.40
N LEU A 35 10.70 0.65 1.53
CA LEU A 35 10.97 1.70 2.50
C LEU A 35 12.17 2.52 2.00
N PRO A 36 12.10 3.87 2.03
CA PRO A 36 13.24 4.70 1.69
C PRO A 36 14.34 4.48 2.74
N ASN A 37 15.34 3.67 2.40
CA ASN A 37 16.51 3.52 3.25
C ASN A 37 17.22 4.87 3.35
N THR A 38 17.47 5.37 4.56
CA THR A 38 17.97 6.72 4.85
C THR A 38 19.35 7.05 4.24
N GLU A 39 20.04 6.11 3.58
CA GLU A 39 21.37 6.39 3.00
C GLU A 39 21.64 5.83 1.59
N LYS A 40 20.70 5.18 0.90
CA LYS A 40 20.95 4.67 -0.46
C LYS A 40 19.70 4.66 -1.34
N GLN A 41 19.41 5.78 -1.99
CA GLN A 41 19.10 5.80 -3.43
C GLN A 41 19.00 7.23 -3.95
N GLN A 42 20.14 7.73 -4.42
CA GLN A 42 20.16 8.72 -5.50
C GLN A 42 19.58 8.05 -6.76
N THR A 43 18.40 8.52 -7.16
CA THR A 43 18.03 9.00 -8.51
C THR A 43 18.12 8.10 -9.77
N ASP A 44 18.55 6.84 -9.77
CA ASP A 44 18.70 6.07 -11.03
C ASP A 44 17.98 4.69 -11.07
N ASP A 45 16.78 4.53 -10.50
CA ASP A 45 15.92 3.37 -10.84
C ASP A 45 14.99 3.77 -12.00
N PRO A 46 15.03 3.12 -13.17
CA PRO A 46 14.12 3.41 -14.29
C PRO A 46 12.65 3.13 -13.97
N PHE A 47 12.35 2.52 -12.81
CA PHE A 47 10.99 2.36 -12.29
C PHE A 47 10.58 3.45 -11.27
N TYR A 48 11.47 4.38 -10.90
CA TYR A 48 11.07 5.65 -10.25
C TYR A 48 10.55 6.62 -11.32
N THR A 49 9.32 6.38 -11.78
CA THR A 49 8.56 7.44 -12.43
C THR A 49 7.72 8.14 -11.35
N ASP A 50 8.04 9.40 -11.08
CA ASP A 50 7.12 10.36 -10.43
C ASP A 50 5.76 10.40 -11.19
N GLU A 51 5.79 10.03 -12.47
CA GLU A 51 4.66 9.93 -13.38
C GLU A 51 3.83 8.64 -13.23
N GLY A 52 4.22 7.76 -12.29
CA GLY A 52 3.59 6.45 -12.04
C GLY A 52 2.66 6.39 -10.84
N GLY A 53 2.30 7.50 -10.19
CA GLY A 53 1.24 7.56 -9.16
C GLY A 53 1.32 6.53 -8.01
N GLY A 54 2.48 5.90 -7.82
CA GLY A 54 2.68 4.80 -6.90
C GLY A 54 2.77 5.34 -5.49
N ARG A 55 1.82 4.98 -4.64
CA ARG A 55 1.79 5.42 -3.24
C ARG A 55 2.96 4.78 -2.49
N VAL A 56 4.02 5.55 -2.24
CA VAL A 56 5.20 5.11 -1.48
C VAL A 56 4.84 5.07 0.02
N PRO A 57 5.34 4.09 0.78
CA PRO A 57 5.18 4.07 2.23
C PRO A 57 5.67 5.36 2.90
N ARG A 58 4.83 5.95 3.74
CA ARG A 58 5.17 7.13 4.55
C ARG A 58 5.61 6.70 5.93
N GLU A 59 6.81 7.08 6.36
CA GLU A 59 7.27 6.82 7.72
C GLU A 59 6.48 7.60 8.78
N ARG A 60 6.28 6.97 9.93
CA ARG A 60 5.73 7.53 11.16
C ARG A 60 6.85 7.75 12.16
N ASN A 61 6.60 8.63 13.14
CA ASN A 61 7.55 8.96 14.19
C ASN A 61 7.87 7.80 15.18
N ASP A 62 7.09 6.71 15.13
CA ASP A 62 7.26 5.51 15.96
C ASP A 62 8.04 4.38 15.25
N GLY A 63 8.62 4.69 14.09
CA GLY A 63 9.40 3.76 13.27
C GLY A 63 8.54 2.76 12.48
N TRP A 64 7.22 2.92 12.43
CA TRP A 64 6.36 2.22 11.47
C TRP A 64 6.19 3.04 10.20
N ALA A 65 5.74 2.42 9.12
CA ALA A 65 5.35 3.10 7.88
C ALA A 65 3.86 2.88 7.56
N GLU A 66 3.25 3.77 6.78
CA GLU A 66 1.86 3.69 6.34
C GLU A 66 1.78 3.68 4.82
N ILE A 67 0.82 2.94 4.26
CA ILE A 67 0.43 3.04 2.85
C ILE A 67 -1.05 3.37 2.78
N GLU A 68 -1.44 4.16 1.79
CA GLU A 68 -2.85 4.49 1.58
C GLU A 68 -3.48 3.47 0.61
N LEU A 69 -4.42 2.65 1.09
CA LEU A 69 -5.10 1.62 0.29
C LEU A 69 -6.12 2.21 -0.70
N GLY A 70 -6.69 3.38 -0.40
CA GLY A 70 -7.66 4.04 -1.26
C GLY A 70 -8.55 5.01 -0.48
N GLU A 71 -9.59 5.46 -1.15
CA GLU A 71 -10.63 6.34 -0.60
C GLU A 71 -12.00 5.76 -0.94
N PHE A 72 -12.97 6.01 -0.06
CA PHE A 72 -14.37 5.69 -0.29
C PHE A 72 -15.25 6.76 0.36
N PHE A 73 -16.50 6.86 -0.09
CA PHE A 73 -17.51 7.72 0.51
C PHE A 73 -18.33 6.92 1.51
N SER A 74 -18.41 7.40 2.76
CA SER A 74 -19.41 6.94 3.71
C SER A 74 -20.75 7.58 3.33
N GLY A 75 -21.59 6.82 2.62
CA GLY A 75 -22.98 7.22 2.39
C GLY A 75 -23.84 7.07 3.65
N ASP A 76 -25.16 7.20 3.50
CA ASP A 76 -26.13 7.07 4.60
C ASP A 76 -26.52 5.60 4.90
N GLY A 77 -25.99 4.64 4.15
CA GLY A 77 -26.33 3.21 4.26
C GLY A 77 -25.38 2.42 5.15
N ASP A 78 -25.88 1.29 5.67
CA ASP A 78 -25.06 0.26 6.32
C ASP A 78 -24.52 -0.70 5.25
N GLU A 79 -23.37 -0.35 4.67
CA GLU A 79 -22.71 -1.11 3.61
C GLU A 79 -21.34 -1.62 4.07
N GLU A 80 -20.97 -2.82 3.62
CA GLU A 80 -19.64 -3.39 3.89
C GLU A 80 -18.57 -2.68 3.05
N VAL A 81 -17.44 -2.38 3.69
CA VAL A 81 -16.25 -1.84 3.02
C VAL A 81 -15.15 -2.89 3.02
N GLU A 82 -14.85 -3.43 1.84
CA GLU A 82 -13.76 -4.37 1.63
C GLU A 82 -12.49 -3.60 1.24
N MET A 83 -11.41 -3.79 2.01
CA MET A 83 -10.09 -3.22 1.74
C MET A 83 -9.09 -4.35 1.56
N SER A 84 -8.31 -4.33 0.48
CA SER A 84 -7.29 -5.35 0.24
C SER A 84 -5.97 -4.78 -0.26
N LEU A 85 -4.89 -5.47 0.09
CA LEU A 85 -3.54 -5.31 -0.44
C LEU A 85 -3.08 -6.69 -0.90
N ARG A 86 -2.89 -6.88 -2.20
CA ARG A 86 -2.60 -8.19 -2.79
C ARG A 86 -1.58 -8.08 -3.91
N GLU A 87 -0.71 -9.07 -4.00
CA GLU A 87 0.05 -9.27 -5.23
C GLU A 87 -0.81 -10.04 -6.23
N VAL A 88 -0.97 -9.49 -7.43
CA VAL A 88 -1.84 -10.08 -8.47
C VAL A 88 -1.07 -10.58 -9.70
N LYS A 89 0.26 -10.43 -9.72
CA LYS A 89 1.09 -10.70 -10.92
C LYS A 89 2.26 -11.67 -10.72
N GLY A 90 2.65 -11.98 -9.48
CA GLY A 90 3.82 -12.82 -9.21
C GLY A 90 3.49 -14.23 -8.74
N TYR A 91 4.42 -15.15 -8.97
CA TYR A 91 4.39 -16.54 -8.48
C TYR A 91 5.41 -16.81 -7.37
N GLN A 92 6.00 -15.75 -6.79
CA GLN A 92 7.11 -15.85 -5.83
C GLN A 92 6.58 -15.92 -4.40
N LEU A 93 7.25 -16.71 -3.55
CA LEU A 93 6.99 -16.68 -2.11
C LEU A 93 7.38 -15.32 -1.55
N LYS A 94 6.58 -14.82 -0.61
CA LYS A 94 6.81 -13.54 0.06
C LYS A 94 6.67 -13.67 1.56
N GLY A 95 7.45 -12.91 2.28
CA GLY A 95 7.47 -12.96 3.73
C GLY A 95 8.08 -11.71 4.34
N GLY A 96 7.78 -11.51 5.63
CA GLY A 96 8.37 -10.44 6.42
C GLY A 96 7.59 -9.13 6.46
N LEU A 97 6.35 -9.08 5.96
CA LEU A 97 5.46 -7.94 6.17
C LEU A 97 4.82 -8.03 7.55
N VAL A 98 5.03 -7.01 8.37
CA VAL A 98 4.40 -6.88 9.68
C VAL A 98 3.36 -5.77 9.62
N VAL A 99 2.10 -6.11 9.93
CA VAL A 99 0.98 -5.17 9.92
C VAL A 99 0.57 -4.87 11.36
N GLU A 100 0.57 -3.59 11.73
CA GLU A 100 0.11 -3.13 13.04
C GLU A 100 -1.42 -3.04 13.08
N GLY A 101 -2.02 -2.53 12.01
CA GLY A 101 -3.47 -2.38 11.89
C GLY A 101 -3.87 -1.69 10.60
N ILE A 102 -5.17 -1.42 10.49
CA ILE A 102 -5.81 -0.64 9.42
C ILE A 102 -6.45 0.58 10.08
N GLU A 103 -6.31 1.74 9.46
CA GLU A 103 -6.86 3.00 9.96
C GLU A 103 -7.74 3.66 8.89
N ILE A 104 -8.92 4.12 9.29
CA ILE A 104 -9.84 4.88 8.46
C ILE A 104 -9.81 6.33 8.95
N ARG A 105 -9.54 7.28 8.04
CA ARG A 105 -9.42 8.71 8.36
C ARG A 105 -10.46 9.51 7.59
N PRO A 106 -11.26 10.37 8.25
CA PRO A 106 -12.12 11.32 7.55
C PRO A 106 -11.29 12.27 6.68
N LYS A 107 -11.71 12.48 5.43
CA LYS A 107 -11.19 13.54 4.56
C LYS A 107 -12.20 14.68 4.54
N HIS A 108 -11.71 15.92 4.62
CA HIS A 108 -12.57 17.10 4.52
C HIS A 108 -12.92 17.30 3.05
N GLN A 109 -14.21 17.47 2.75
CA GLN A 109 -14.68 17.90 1.43
C GLN A 109 -14.66 19.43 1.33
#